data_AF-A0A819QAU9-F1
#
_entry.id   AF-A0A819QAU9-F1
#
_cell.length_a   1.000
_cell.length_b   1.000
_cell.length_c   1.000
_cell.angle_alpha   90.00
_cell.angle_beta   90.00
_cell.angle_gamma   90.00
#
_symmetry.space_group_name_H-M   'P 1'
#
loop_
_entity.id
_entity.type
_entity.pdbx_description
1 polymer ?
#
loop_
_entity_poly.entity_id
_entity_poly.type
_entity_poly.pdbx_seq_one_letter_code
_entity_poly.pdbx_strand_id
1 'polypeptide(L)'
;MDFKDSTAAPQYTRMSRRSQQGSLLPSIDTFDNRASSAPQDSCIPIRSLSVLGHPTVYYWTSHGNSTESLNVSTAQPFNSSYSFNTIDNPKVPPIFPSTHQTFYTPKDWHNAQMTNYLASDKIRAVSERLRSDAIHLAREKDEQAFYNNFESSRRLDERINDIGYWKKKLEKTKDKMKRKIDDVEIKRREVERLLSETEKPLHIAQENLHEREKRQGIDLVHDTVEQELIREVDTIKLLQQNLQQMLERLNTQNSLNRASLYELKRDAQDKFRALVLDLAAYNIKTTSPDINLYKDIKIVDNT
;
A
#
# COMPACT_ATOMS: atom_id res chain seq x y z
N MET A 1 31.13 32.74 -62.33
CA MET A 1 29.76 32.54 -61.85
C MET A 1 29.84 31.69 -60.60
N ASP A 2 29.25 32.25 -59.56
CA ASP A 2 29.59 32.07 -58.15
C ASP A 2 29.24 30.73 -57.52
N PHE A 3 29.93 30.54 -56.40
CA PHE A 3 29.97 29.44 -55.47
C PHE A 3 28.88 29.63 -54.39
N LYS A 4 28.29 28.52 -53.91
CA LYS A 4 27.97 28.17 -52.50
C LYS A 4 26.52 27.75 -52.22
N ASP A 5 26.42 26.45 -51.97
CA ASP A 5 25.46 25.85 -51.05
C ASP A 5 25.47 26.57 -49.69
N SER A 6 24.29 26.96 -49.21
CA SER A 6 24.09 27.50 -47.87
C SER A 6 23.16 26.59 -47.08
N THR A 7 23.80 25.82 -46.19
CA THR A 7 23.20 25.05 -45.10
C THR A 7 22.53 25.99 -44.09
N ALA A 8 21.26 25.74 -43.80
CA ALA A 8 20.53 26.44 -42.74
C ALA A 8 20.84 25.82 -41.36
N ALA A 9 21.39 26.61 -40.44
CA ALA A 9 21.52 26.28 -39.02
C ALA A 9 20.67 27.27 -38.18
N PRO A 10 19.79 26.80 -37.29
CA PRO A 10 18.99 27.68 -36.43
C PRO A 10 19.82 28.24 -35.26
N GLN A 11 19.77 29.56 -35.10
CA GLN A 11 20.38 30.30 -33.98
C GLN A 11 19.44 30.29 -32.77
N TYR A 12 19.93 29.83 -31.61
CA TYR A 12 19.26 29.96 -30.32
C TYR A 12 19.63 31.29 -29.66
N THR A 13 18.65 32.17 -29.48
CA THR A 13 18.80 33.39 -28.69
C THR A 13 18.81 33.05 -27.20
N ARG A 14 19.94 33.29 -26.52
CA ARG A 14 20.07 33.28 -25.05
C ARG A 14 19.31 34.46 -24.46
N MET A 15 18.39 34.21 -23.52
CA MET A 15 17.90 35.22 -22.58
C MET A 15 18.65 35.15 -21.25
N SER A 16 18.91 36.33 -20.69
CA SER A 16 19.76 36.61 -19.54
C SER A 16 19.21 36.13 -18.19
N ARG A 17 20.17 35.84 -17.29
CA ARG A 17 20.02 35.45 -15.88
C ARG A 17 19.20 36.48 -15.07
N ARG A 18 18.25 35.99 -14.27
CA ARG A 18 17.68 36.73 -13.14
C ARG A 18 18.41 36.31 -11.85
N SER A 19 18.65 37.30 -11.00
CA SER A 19 19.46 37.28 -9.79
C SER A 19 18.89 36.40 -8.67
N GLN A 20 19.82 35.86 -7.87
CA GLN A 20 19.57 35.05 -6.67
C GLN A 20 18.93 35.86 -5.53
N GLN A 21 17.97 35.25 -4.83
CA GLN A 21 17.71 35.52 -3.42
C GLN A 21 17.39 34.20 -2.69
N GLY A 22 18.34 33.79 -1.84
CA GLY A 22 18.12 33.32 -0.46
C GLY A 22 17.20 32.14 -0.20
N SER A 23 17.78 30.95 -0.15
CA SER A 23 17.30 29.79 0.62
C SER A 23 17.40 30.06 2.13
N LEU A 24 16.34 29.76 2.90
CA LEU A 24 16.44 29.56 4.35
C LEU A 24 15.60 28.34 4.75
N LEU A 25 16.28 27.23 5.02
CA LEU A 25 15.77 26.08 5.76
C LEU A 25 15.75 26.44 7.26
N PRO A 26 14.81 25.92 8.07
CA PRO A 26 14.87 26.09 9.51
C PRO A 26 16.00 25.24 10.14
N SER A 27 16.65 25.81 11.14
CA SER A 27 17.79 25.28 11.89
C SER A 27 17.36 24.29 12.98
N ILE A 28 18.17 23.25 13.17
CA ILE A 28 18.05 22.18 14.17
C ILE A 28 18.71 22.63 15.49
N ASP A 29 18.09 22.20 16.60
CA ASP A 29 18.51 22.17 18.01
C ASP A 29 18.08 23.32 18.95
N THR A 30 17.16 22.99 19.87
CA THR A 30 17.44 23.10 21.30
C THR A 30 16.62 22.05 22.08
N PHE A 31 17.33 21.22 22.85
CA PHE A 31 16.77 20.29 23.83
C PHE A 31 16.01 21.04 24.92
N ASP A 32 14.82 20.56 25.29
CA ASP A 32 14.28 20.83 26.63
C ASP A 32 13.71 19.56 27.25
N ASN A 33 14.25 19.29 28.44
CA ASN A 33 14.13 18.08 29.21
C ASN A 33 13.04 18.30 30.26
N ARG A 34 11.88 17.65 30.13
CA ARG A 34 10.95 17.47 31.25
C ARG A 34 10.52 16.02 31.35
N ALA A 35 11.09 15.36 32.34
CA ALA A 35 10.66 14.07 32.84
C ALA A 35 9.27 14.18 33.48
N SER A 36 8.37 13.26 33.11
CA SER A 36 7.54 12.51 34.07
C SER A 36 6.79 11.38 33.38
N SER A 37 7.14 10.16 33.81
CA SER A 37 6.29 8.96 33.92
C SER A 37 5.82 8.24 32.64
N ALA A 38 6.51 7.13 32.34
CA ALA A 38 6.02 6.05 31.48
C ALA A 38 4.83 5.30 32.12
N PRO A 39 4.02 4.60 31.31
CA PRO A 39 4.14 3.14 31.35
C PRO A 39 4.26 2.48 29.98
N GLN A 40 4.52 1.19 30.06
CA GLN A 40 5.18 0.31 29.09
C GLN A 40 4.32 -0.02 27.86
N ASP A 41 4.95 0.01 26.68
CA ASP A 41 4.88 -1.09 25.70
C ASP A 41 5.95 -0.88 24.61
N SER A 42 6.88 -1.83 24.56
CA SER A 42 8.02 -1.86 23.65
C SER A 42 7.63 -2.37 22.27
N CYS A 43 7.90 -1.60 21.22
CA CYS A 43 8.03 -2.13 19.85
C CYS A 43 9.24 -1.52 19.16
N ILE A 44 10.20 -2.39 18.83
CA ILE A 44 11.44 -2.11 18.10
C ILE A 44 11.09 -1.75 16.64
N PRO A 45 11.67 -0.70 16.02
CA PRO A 45 11.44 -0.47 14.60
C PRO A 45 12.33 -1.40 13.76
N ILE A 46 11.70 -2.31 13.03
CA ILE A 46 12.32 -3.06 11.94
C ILE A 46 12.59 -2.09 10.79
N ARG A 47 13.86 -1.74 10.57
CA ARG A 47 14.29 -1.03 9.35
C ARG A 47 14.16 -1.97 8.15
N SER A 48 13.14 -1.74 7.31
CA SER A 48 13.08 -2.34 5.98
C SER A 48 13.99 -1.54 5.03
N LEU A 49 14.93 -2.23 4.39
CA LEU A 49 15.79 -1.69 3.34
C LEU A 49 14.95 -1.57 2.07
N SER A 50 14.51 -0.35 1.75
CA SER A 50 13.82 -0.04 0.49
C SER A 50 14.82 0.02 -0.67
N VAL A 51 14.56 -0.77 -1.72
CA VAL A 51 15.22 -0.63 -3.02
C VAL A 51 14.71 0.63 -3.71
N LEU A 52 15.63 1.44 -4.23
CA LEU A 52 15.38 2.68 -4.94
C LEU A 52 14.38 2.50 -6.11
N GLY A 53 13.29 3.27 -6.09
CA GLY A 53 12.42 3.45 -7.27
C GLY A 53 10.97 2.99 -7.16
N HIS A 54 10.49 2.54 -6.00
CA HIS A 54 9.06 2.28 -5.77
C HIS A 54 8.50 3.19 -4.66
N PRO A 55 7.30 3.78 -4.83
CA PRO A 55 6.63 4.46 -3.74
C PRO A 55 6.38 3.47 -2.61
N THR A 56 7.11 3.65 -1.50
CA THR A 56 6.83 2.99 -0.22
C THR A 56 5.55 3.62 0.35
N VAL A 57 4.41 3.21 -0.20
CA VAL A 57 3.07 3.66 0.22
C VAL A 57 2.14 2.45 0.23
N TYR A 58 2.49 1.43 1.01
CA TYR A 58 1.63 0.25 1.21
C TYR A 58 1.03 0.15 2.61
N TYR A 59 1.32 1.12 3.46
CA TYR A 59 0.63 1.28 4.74
C TYR A 59 0.29 2.74 4.95
N TRP A 60 -0.79 3.19 4.33
CA TRP A 60 -1.65 4.11 5.06
C TRP A 60 -2.37 3.25 6.09
N THR A 61 -1.74 3.00 7.23
CA THR A 61 -2.51 2.64 8.42
C THR A 61 -3.40 3.85 8.64
N SER A 62 -4.69 3.73 8.30
CA SER A 62 -5.70 4.66 8.79
C SER A 62 -5.50 4.67 10.31
N HIS A 63 -4.91 5.73 10.84
CA HIS A 63 -4.96 6.01 12.27
C HIS A 63 -6.40 6.46 12.52
N GLY A 64 -7.32 5.50 12.41
CA GLY A 64 -8.66 5.65 12.90
C GLY A 64 -8.53 5.55 14.40
N ASN A 65 -8.55 6.71 15.07
CA ASN A 65 -8.90 6.73 16.48
C ASN A 65 -10.20 5.94 16.62
N SER A 66 -10.12 4.72 17.16
CA SER A 66 -11.30 3.87 17.38
C SER A 66 -12.22 4.41 18.48
N THR A 67 -12.00 5.66 18.89
CA THR A 67 -12.77 6.42 19.86
C THR A 67 -13.50 7.62 19.24
N GLU A 68 -13.32 7.89 17.94
CA GLU A 68 -14.06 8.94 17.24
C GLU A 68 -15.21 8.32 16.45
N SER A 69 -16.42 8.43 16.99
CA SER A 69 -17.65 8.15 16.25
C SER A 69 -17.70 9.01 14.98
N LEU A 70 -18.12 8.44 13.83
CA LEU A 70 -18.38 9.11 12.54
C LEU A 70 -19.55 10.13 12.60
N ASN A 71 -19.83 10.66 13.78
CA ASN A 71 -20.92 11.57 14.10
C ASN A 71 -20.42 13.02 14.03
N VAL A 72 -19.74 13.42 12.96
CA VAL A 72 -19.79 14.85 12.59
C VAL A 72 -21.08 15.03 11.81
N SER A 73 -22.18 14.97 12.56
CA SER A 73 -23.44 15.53 12.12
C SER A 73 -23.28 17.03 12.29
N THR A 74 -23.27 17.79 11.19
CA THR A 74 -23.49 19.25 11.20
C THR A 74 -24.93 19.60 11.61
N ALA A 75 -25.72 18.63 12.05
CA ALA A 75 -26.88 18.90 12.87
C ALA A 75 -26.39 19.58 14.16
N GLN A 76 -26.56 20.91 14.18
CA GLN A 76 -26.50 21.74 15.39
C GLN A 76 -27.04 20.94 16.58
N PRO A 77 -26.38 20.95 17.75
CA PRO A 77 -26.91 20.27 18.92
C PRO A 77 -28.37 20.67 19.07
N PHE A 78 -29.26 19.68 19.13
CA PHE A 78 -30.67 19.90 19.39
C PHE A 78 -30.76 20.97 20.48
N ASN A 79 -31.29 22.12 20.08
CA ASN A 79 -31.32 23.30 20.93
C ASN A 79 -31.87 22.88 22.30
N SER A 80 -31.04 22.97 23.34
CA SER A 80 -31.34 22.50 24.70
C SER A 80 -32.55 23.21 25.33
N SER A 81 -33.14 24.16 24.60
CA SER A 81 -34.41 24.80 24.89
C SER A 81 -35.65 23.94 24.61
N TYR A 82 -35.53 22.78 23.94
CA TYR A 82 -36.63 21.81 23.78
C TYR A 82 -36.55 20.70 24.81
N SER A 83 -36.45 21.07 26.09
CA SER A 83 -36.71 20.16 27.19
C SER A 83 -38.19 19.73 27.12
N PHE A 84 -38.44 18.50 26.68
CA PHE A 84 -39.74 17.83 26.84
C PHE A 84 -40.09 17.58 28.32
N ASN A 85 -39.18 17.90 29.25
CA ASN A 85 -39.37 17.78 30.70
C ASN A 85 -40.33 18.84 31.29
N THR A 86 -40.92 19.68 30.45
CA THR A 86 -41.94 20.67 30.86
C THR A 86 -43.28 20.41 30.17
N ILE A 87 -43.61 19.14 29.92
CA ILE A 87 -45.01 18.77 29.99
C ILE A 87 -45.32 18.76 31.49
N ASP A 88 -45.95 19.83 31.99
CA ASP A 88 -46.52 19.81 33.32
C ASP A 88 -47.36 18.52 33.43
N ASN A 89 -46.97 17.60 34.31
CA ASN A 89 -47.80 16.45 34.64
C ASN A 89 -49.22 16.98 34.89
N PRO A 90 -50.28 16.38 34.32
CA PRO A 90 -51.63 16.79 34.66
C PRO A 90 -51.77 16.67 36.16
N LYS A 91 -51.87 17.81 36.86
CA LYS A 91 -52.08 17.85 38.30
C LYS A 91 -53.46 17.25 38.55
N VAL A 92 -53.50 15.96 38.86
CA VAL A 92 -54.73 15.30 39.29
C VAL A 92 -55.03 15.85 40.69
N PRO A 93 -56.11 16.61 40.88
CA PRO A 93 -56.43 17.13 42.20
C PRO A 93 -56.75 15.97 43.16
N PRO A 94 -56.42 16.08 44.45
CA PRO A 94 -56.70 15.03 45.42
C PRO A 94 -58.22 14.80 45.52
N ILE A 95 -58.63 13.53 45.57
CA ILE A 95 -60.04 13.14 45.71
C ILE A 95 -60.50 13.51 47.12
N PHE A 96 -61.24 14.61 47.25
CA PHE A 96 -61.89 15.00 48.50
C PHE A 96 -63.43 14.86 48.39
N PRO A 97 -64.11 14.40 49.46
CA PRO A 97 -65.55 14.20 49.46
C PRO A 97 -66.30 15.53 49.47
N SER A 98 -67.12 15.72 48.43
CA SER A 98 -68.24 16.66 48.24
C SER A 98 -68.45 17.78 49.30
N THR A 99 -67.94 18.97 48.99
CA THR A 99 -68.57 20.25 49.35
C THR A 99 -68.46 21.17 48.14
N HIS A 100 -69.58 21.74 47.68
CA HIS A 100 -69.69 22.60 46.49
C HIS A 100 -68.87 23.90 46.63
N GLN A 101 -67.55 23.84 46.46
CA GLN A 101 -66.68 24.98 46.24
C GLN A 101 -66.16 24.91 44.80
N THR A 102 -66.67 25.79 43.93
CA THR A 102 -66.08 26.01 42.61
C THR A 102 -64.83 26.88 42.80
N PHE A 103 -63.66 26.26 42.90
CA PHE A 103 -62.37 26.94 43.10
C PHE A 103 -61.90 27.78 41.90
N TYR A 104 -62.57 27.65 40.75
CA TYR A 104 -62.21 28.31 39.51
C TYR A 104 -63.41 29.01 38.91
N THR A 105 -63.20 30.24 38.44
CA THR A 105 -64.23 30.97 37.70
C THR A 105 -64.26 30.51 36.23
N PRO A 106 -65.37 30.69 35.51
CA PRO A 106 -65.42 30.44 34.06
C PRO A 106 -64.32 31.17 33.27
N LYS A 107 -63.88 32.33 33.77
CA LYS A 107 -62.75 33.09 33.21
C LYS A 107 -61.42 32.36 33.41
N ASP A 108 -61.19 31.77 34.59
CA ASP A 108 -59.97 30.99 34.87
C ASP A 108 -59.92 29.72 34.01
N TRP A 109 -61.07 29.05 33.82
CA TRP A 109 -61.17 27.92 32.89
C TRP A 109 -60.89 28.34 31.44
N HIS A 110 -61.47 29.46 30.99
CA HIS A 110 -61.26 29.96 29.63
C HIS A 110 -59.79 30.35 29.39
N ASN A 111 -59.16 31.02 30.36
CA ASN A 111 -57.73 31.34 30.32
C ASN A 111 -56.86 30.07 30.26
N ALA A 112 -57.14 29.07 31.09
CA ALA A 112 -56.41 27.80 31.07
C ALA A 112 -56.59 27.05 29.75
N GLN A 113 -57.81 27.03 29.19
CA GLN A 113 -58.08 26.41 27.89
C GLN A 113 -57.35 27.14 26.76
N MET A 114 -57.29 28.47 26.80
CA MET A 114 -56.54 29.28 25.85
C MET A 114 -55.03 28.98 25.94
N THR A 115 -54.47 28.92 27.15
CA THR A 115 -53.06 28.56 27.38
C THR A 115 -52.75 27.15 26.85
N ASN A 116 -53.62 26.17 27.13
CA ASN A 116 -53.47 24.80 26.62
C ASN A 116 -53.53 24.75 25.09
N TYR A 117 -54.43 25.53 24.47
CA TYR A 117 -54.51 25.63 23.01
C TYR A 117 -53.21 26.17 22.41
N LEU A 118 -52.69 27.28 22.95
CA LEU A 118 -51.43 27.88 22.48
C LEU A 118 -50.23 26.94 22.70
N ALA A 119 -50.18 26.21 23.81
CA ALA A 119 -49.15 25.22 24.07
C ALA A 119 -49.22 24.03 23.09
N SER A 120 -50.43 23.53 22.82
CA SER A 120 -50.67 22.46 21.85
C SER A 120 -50.29 22.87 20.42
N ASP A 121 -50.65 24.09 20.00
CA ASP A 121 -50.27 24.64 18.70
C ASP A 121 -48.75 24.76 18.55
N LYS A 122 -48.06 25.23 19.60
CA LYS A 122 -46.58 25.27 19.64
C LYS A 122 -45.96 23.87 19.53
N ILE A 123 -46.45 22.89 20.28
CA ILE A 123 -45.94 21.51 20.24
C ILE A 123 -46.15 20.90 18.85
N ARG A 124 -47.33 21.10 18.25
CA ARG A 124 -47.62 20.64 16.88
C ARG A 124 -46.67 21.26 15.87
N ALA A 125 -46.45 22.57 15.92
CA ALA A 125 -45.51 23.24 15.01
C ALA A 125 -44.07 22.69 15.14
N VAL A 126 -43.61 22.44 16.38
CA VAL A 126 -42.29 21.83 16.62
C VAL A 126 -42.24 20.39 16.11
N SER A 127 -43.28 19.59 16.33
CA SER A 127 -43.37 18.21 15.84
C SER A 127 -43.38 18.14 14.31
N GLU A 128 -44.11 19.04 13.65
CA GLU A 128 -44.16 19.13 12.18
C GLU A 128 -42.78 19.48 11.62
N ARG A 129 -42.11 20.46 12.22
CA ARG A 129 -40.73 20.81 11.86
C ARG A 129 -39.78 19.64 12.07
N LEU A 130 -39.83 18.97 13.22
CA LEU A 130 -38.96 17.82 13.50
C LEU A 130 -39.15 16.70 12.48
N ARG A 131 -40.40 16.39 12.11
CA ARG A 131 -40.69 15.41 11.05
C ARG A 131 -40.14 15.84 9.69
N SER A 132 -40.27 17.11 9.34
CA SER A 132 -39.70 17.66 8.10
C SER A 132 -38.18 17.56 8.09
N ASP A 133 -37.53 17.96 9.18
CA ASP A 133 -36.06 17.91 9.34
C ASP A 133 -35.56 16.47 9.31
N ALA A 134 -36.28 15.53 9.92
CA ALA A 134 -35.95 14.10 9.91
C ALA A 134 -36.04 13.50 8.49
N ILE A 135 -37.08 13.85 7.71
CA ILE A 135 -37.21 13.40 6.31
C ILE A 135 -36.09 14.00 5.45
N HIS A 136 -35.76 15.27 5.65
CA HIS A 136 -34.66 15.92 4.92
C HIS A 136 -33.32 15.26 5.23
N LEU A 137 -33.03 15.02 6.51
CA LEU A 137 -31.82 14.33 6.95
C LEU A 137 -31.74 12.91 6.38
N ALA A 138 -32.84 12.15 6.38
CA ALA A 138 -32.86 10.81 5.81
C ALA A 138 -32.47 10.83 4.32
N ARG A 139 -33.04 11.75 3.54
CA ARG A 139 -32.69 11.91 2.11
C ARG A 139 -31.23 12.29 1.91
N GLU A 140 -30.72 13.25 2.68
CA GLU A 140 -29.31 13.66 2.61
C GLU A 140 -28.37 12.48 2.92
N LYS A 141 -28.70 11.66 3.93
CA LYS A 141 -27.90 10.48 4.27
C LYS A 141 -28.01 9.38 3.23
N ASP A 142 -29.17 9.17 2.63
CA ASP A 142 -29.36 8.21 1.54
C ASP A 142 -28.54 8.60 0.31
N GLU A 143 -28.57 9.89 -0.08
CA GLU A 143 -27.75 10.43 -1.16
C GLU A 143 -26.25 10.26 -0.86
N GLN A 144 -25.82 10.64 0.35
CA GLN A 144 -24.43 10.48 0.76
C GLN A 144 -23.97 9.02 0.76
N ALA A 145 -24.81 8.09 1.23
CA ALA A 145 -24.52 6.67 1.24
C ALA A 145 -24.41 6.12 -0.20
N PHE A 146 -25.30 6.54 -1.09
CA PHE A 146 -25.25 6.21 -2.51
C PHE A 146 -23.94 6.66 -3.15
N TYR A 147 -23.57 7.94 -2.97
CA TYR A 147 -22.32 8.48 -3.54
C TYR A 147 -21.08 7.79 -2.99
N ASN A 148 -21.04 7.52 -1.67
CA ASN A 148 -19.94 6.81 -1.04
C ASN A 148 -19.80 5.38 -1.59
N ASN A 149 -20.92 4.66 -1.75
CA ASN A 149 -20.92 3.31 -2.30
C ASN A 149 -20.48 3.29 -3.77
N PHE A 150 -20.99 4.22 -4.58
CA PHE A 150 -20.61 4.37 -5.98
C PHE A 150 -19.11 4.66 -6.13
N GLU A 151 -18.58 5.64 -5.40
CA GLU A 151 -17.17 6.00 -5.46
C GLU A 151 -16.27 4.88 -4.93
N SER A 152 -16.68 4.19 -3.86
CA SER A 152 -15.96 3.01 -3.35
C SER A 152 -15.92 1.89 -4.38
N SER A 153 -17.05 1.60 -5.04
CA SER A 153 -17.13 0.57 -6.08
C SER A 153 -16.26 0.91 -7.28
N ARG A 154 -16.26 2.18 -7.72
CA ARG A 154 -15.41 2.67 -8.80
C ARG A 154 -13.92 2.51 -8.48
N ARG A 155 -13.49 2.93 -7.28
CA ARG A 155 -12.09 2.79 -6.84
C ARG A 155 -11.65 1.34 -6.70
N LEU A 156 -12.55 0.46 -6.25
CA LEU A 156 -12.28 -0.97 -6.19
C LEU A 156 -12.10 -1.57 -7.59
N ASP A 157 -12.94 -1.21 -8.55
CA ASP A 157 -12.81 -1.67 -9.94
C ASP A 157 -11.48 -1.21 -10.57
N GLU A 158 -11.13 0.08 -10.43
CA GLU A 158 -9.85 0.63 -10.87
C GLU A 158 -8.67 -0.16 -10.26
N ARG A 159 -8.69 -0.39 -8.94
CA ARG A 159 -7.63 -1.13 -8.25
C ARG A 159 -7.57 -2.62 -8.64
N ILE A 160 -8.71 -3.27 -8.86
CA ILE A 160 -8.78 -4.66 -9.35
C ILE A 160 -8.09 -4.77 -10.71
N ASN A 161 -8.36 -3.83 -11.62
CA ASN A 161 -7.73 -3.76 -12.93
C ASN A 161 -6.20 -3.57 -12.82
N ASP A 162 -5.76 -2.65 -11.96
CA ASP A 162 -4.33 -2.40 -11.72
C ASP A 162 -3.62 -3.63 -11.16
N ILE A 163 -4.18 -4.28 -10.12
CA ILE A 163 -3.62 -5.49 -9.54
C ILE A 163 -3.59 -6.62 -10.57
N GLY A 164 -4.64 -6.75 -11.39
CA GLY A 164 -4.69 -7.70 -12.51
C GLY A 164 -3.55 -7.48 -13.52
N TYR A 165 -3.30 -6.21 -13.89
CA TYR A 165 -2.18 -5.84 -14.75
C TYR A 165 -0.83 -6.23 -14.14
N TRP A 166 -0.59 -5.85 -12.88
CA TRP A 166 0.67 -6.13 -12.18
C TRP A 166 0.90 -7.62 -11.96
N LYS A 167 -0.14 -8.38 -11.60
CA LYS A 167 -0.08 -9.84 -11.51
C LYS A 167 0.37 -10.45 -12.84
N LYS A 168 -0.21 -10.03 -13.97
CA LYS A 168 0.20 -10.51 -15.30
C LYS A 168 1.65 -10.14 -15.63
N LYS A 169 2.10 -8.94 -15.24
CA LYS A 169 3.48 -8.51 -15.42
C LYS A 169 4.46 -9.33 -14.57
N LEU A 170 4.12 -9.62 -13.31
CA LEU A 170 4.90 -10.46 -12.40
C LEU A 170 5.03 -11.88 -12.93
N GLU A 171 3.93 -12.50 -13.39
CA GLU A 171 3.96 -13.84 -13.99
C GLU A 171 4.91 -13.92 -15.20
N LYS A 172 4.80 -12.96 -16.12
CA LYS A 172 5.73 -12.86 -17.27
C LYS A 172 7.18 -12.71 -16.83
N THR A 173 7.43 -11.94 -15.78
CA THR A 173 8.79 -11.66 -15.28
C THR A 173 9.36 -12.87 -14.55
N LYS A 174 8.53 -13.58 -13.79
CA LYS A 174 8.85 -14.86 -13.14
C LYS A 174 9.29 -15.90 -14.17
N ASP A 175 8.57 -16.05 -15.27
CA ASP A 175 8.93 -17.00 -16.32
C ASP A 175 10.20 -16.59 -17.08
N LYS A 176 10.42 -15.28 -17.28
CA LYS A 176 11.70 -14.78 -17.80
C LYS A 176 12.85 -15.12 -16.84
N MET A 177 12.64 -14.98 -15.53
CA MET A 177 13.67 -15.27 -14.53
C MET A 177 13.99 -16.77 -14.47
N LYS A 178 12.98 -17.65 -14.57
CA LYS A 178 13.20 -19.10 -14.69
C LYS A 178 14.09 -19.44 -15.89
N ARG A 179 13.75 -18.91 -17.07
CA ARG A 179 14.59 -19.11 -18.27
C ARG A 179 16.03 -18.64 -18.07
N LYS A 180 16.23 -17.48 -17.43
CA LYS A 180 17.58 -17.00 -17.09
C LYS A 180 18.34 -17.94 -16.15
N ILE A 181 17.65 -18.55 -15.19
CA ILE A 181 18.25 -19.56 -14.29
C ILE A 181 18.68 -20.77 -15.12
N ASP A 182 17.81 -21.27 -16.00
CA ASP A 182 18.10 -22.43 -16.85
C ASP A 182 19.29 -22.13 -17.79
N ASP A 183 19.34 -20.93 -18.39
CA ASP A 183 20.44 -20.49 -19.26
C ASP A 183 21.78 -20.42 -18.49
N VAL A 184 21.78 -19.87 -17.27
CA VAL A 184 22.97 -19.82 -16.42
C VAL A 184 23.41 -21.23 -16.02
N GLU A 185 22.46 -22.13 -15.75
CA GLU A 185 22.73 -23.52 -15.40
C GLU A 185 23.33 -24.32 -16.57
N ILE A 186 22.89 -24.06 -17.80
CA ILE A 186 23.49 -24.63 -19.02
C ILE A 186 24.94 -24.16 -19.16
N LYS A 187 25.18 -22.83 -19.05
CA LYS A 187 26.53 -22.27 -19.13
C LYS A 187 27.45 -22.78 -18.03
N ARG A 188 26.94 -22.92 -16.81
CA ARG A 188 27.69 -23.50 -15.68
C ARG A 188 28.22 -24.89 -16.02
N ARG A 189 27.34 -25.78 -16.52
CA ARG A 189 27.70 -27.13 -16.95
C ARG A 189 28.69 -27.14 -18.12
N GLU A 190 28.55 -26.21 -19.05
CA GLU A 190 29.49 -26.06 -20.16
C GLU A 190 30.89 -25.68 -19.67
N VAL A 191 31.00 -24.73 -18.73
CA VAL A 191 32.27 -24.31 -18.14
C VAL A 191 32.91 -25.44 -17.33
N GLU A 192 32.13 -26.23 -16.60
CA GLU A 192 32.62 -27.42 -15.88
C GLU A 192 33.16 -28.48 -16.84
N ARG A 193 32.46 -28.73 -17.94
CA ARG A 193 32.94 -29.63 -19.00
C ARG A 193 34.26 -29.12 -19.59
N LEU A 194 34.34 -27.84 -19.96
CA LEU A 194 35.55 -27.23 -20.49
C LEU A 194 36.71 -27.34 -19.50
N LEU A 195 36.47 -27.15 -18.21
CA LEU A 195 37.48 -27.29 -17.18
C LEU A 195 38.03 -28.73 -17.14
N SER A 196 37.15 -29.74 -17.16
CA SER A 196 37.58 -31.15 -17.20
C SER A 196 38.33 -31.49 -18.50
N GLU A 197 37.94 -30.92 -19.64
CA GLU A 197 38.63 -31.13 -20.92
C GLU A 197 40.07 -30.58 -20.92
N THR A 198 40.38 -29.59 -20.10
CA THR A 198 41.76 -29.08 -19.95
C THR A 198 42.68 -29.96 -19.10
N GLU A 199 42.15 -30.90 -18.32
CA GLU A 199 42.95 -31.73 -17.41
C GLU A 199 43.87 -32.69 -18.18
N LYS A 200 43.34 -33.32 -19.23
CA LYS A 200 44.10 -34.27 -20.07
C LYS A 200 45.29 -33.61 -20.79
N PRO A 201 45.13 -32.51 -21.55
CA PRO A 201 46.26 -31.87 -22.21
C PRO A 201 47.28 -31.32 -21.19
N LEU A 202 46.83 -30.83 -20.03
CA LEU A 202 47.75 -30.42 -18.96
C LEU A 202 48.63 -31.58 -18.48
N HIS A 203 48.02 -32.74 -18.22
CA HIS A 203 48.75 -33.94 -17.81
C HIS A 203 49.76 -34.37 -18.90
N ILE A 204 49.36 -34.38 -20.17
CA ILE A 204 50.25 -34.79 -21.26
C ILE A 204 51.44 -33.83 -21.36
N ALA A 205 51.23 -32.52 -21.28
CA ALA A 205 52.31 -31.54 -21.33
C ALA A 205 53.28 -31.70 -20.14
N GLN A 206 52.75 -31.96 -18.94
CA GLN A 206 53.54 -32.23 -17.73
C GLN A 206 54.35 -33.53 -17.82
N GLU A 207 53.75 -34.61 -18.33
CA GLU A 207 54.43 -35.89 -18.52
C GLU A 207 55.56 -35.77 -19.55
N ASN A 208 55.32 -35.07 -20.67
CA ASN A 208 56.37 -34.79 -21.66
C ASN A 208 57.52 -33.98 -21.05
N LEU A 209 57.24 -32.99 -20.20
CA LEU A 209 58.27 -32.23 -19.50
C LEU A 209 59.05 -33.14 -18.53
N HIS A 210 58.35 -34.00 -17.80
CA HIS A 210 58.97 -34.95 -16.88
C HIS A 210 59.88 -35.97 -17.59
N GLU A 211 59.48 -36.51 -18.75
CA GLU A 211 60.35 -37.39 -19.54
C GLU A 211 61.60 -36.66 -20.05
N ARG A 212 61.47 -35.37 -20.38
CA ARG A 212 62.59 -34.54 -20.82
C ARG A 212 63.59 -34.26 -19.70
N GLU A 213 63.14 -34.12 -18.46
CA GLU A 213 63.98 -33.96 -17.27
C GLU A 213 64.84 -35.21 -16.97
N LYS A 214 64.44 -36.40 -17.46
CA LYS A 214 65.20 -37.65 -17.29
C LYS A 214 66.40 -37.79 -18.22
N ARG A 215 66.57 -36.88 -19.20
CA ARG A 215 67.75 -36.87 -20.10
C ARG A 215 69.03 -36.69 -19.29
N GLN A 216 70.13 -37.30 -19.72
CA GLN A 216 71.40 -37.31 -18.98
C GLN A 216 72.56 -36.77 -19.83
N GLY A 217 73.57 -36.22 -19.15
CA GLY A 217 74.79 -35.74 -19.80
C GLY A 217 74.53 -34.59 -20.77
N ILE A 218 75.04 -34.71 -21.99
CA ILE A 218 74.93 -33.68 -23.03
C ILE A 218 73.51 -33.53 -23.57
N ASP A 219 72.64 -34.53 -23.40
CA ASP A 219 71.26 -34.52 -23.91
C ASP A 219 70.29 -33.74 -23.00
N LEU A 220 70.73 -33.38 -21.78
CA LEU A 220 69.99 -32.52 -20.85
C LEU A 220 70.09 -31.05 -21.32
N VAL A 221 69.32 -30.73 -22.35
CA VAL A 221 69.32 -29.42 -23.01
C VAL A 221 67.95 -28.76 -22.90
N HIS A 222 67.97 -27.50 -22.48
CA HIS A 222 66.83 -26.59 -22.48
C HIS A 222 66.60 -26.03 -23.89
N ASP A 223 66.03 -26.86 -24.74
CA ASP A 223 65.79 -26.55 -26.15
C ASP A 223 64.44 -25.86 -26.37
N THR A 224 64.14 -25.59 -27.64
CA THR A 224 62.90 -24.92 -28.04
C THR A 224 61.66 -25.71 -27.64
N VAL A 225 61.69 -27.04 -27.75
CA VAL A 225 60.52 -27.88 -27.40
C VAL A 225 60.25 -27.84 -25.90
N GLU A 226 61.28 -27.85 -25.06
CA GLU A 226 61.10 -27.67 -23.61
C GLU A 226 60.49 -26.31 -23.27
N GLN A 227 60.95 -25.24 -23.92
CA GLN A 227 60.38 -23.90 -23.75
C GLN A 227 58.91 -23.84 -24.17
N GLU A 228 58.53 -24.45 -25.29
CA GLU A 228 57.12 -24.47 -25.72
C GLU A 228 56.25 -25.32 -24.78
N LEU A 229 56.75 -26.45 -24.27
CA LEU A 229 56.00 -27.27 -23.29
C LEU A 229 55.74 -26.51 -21.98
N ILE A 230 56.72 -25.76 -21.48
CA ILE A 230 56.53 -24.89 -20.29
C ILE A 230 55.45 -23.84 -20.57
N ARG A 231 55.52 -23.17 -21.73
CA ARG A 231 54.50 -22.18 -22.12
C ARG A 231 53.11 -22.80 -22.27
N GLU A 232 53.01 -24.01 -22.81
CA GLU A 232 51.76 -24.76 -22.92
C GLU A 232 51.16 -25.02 -21.54
N VAL A 233 51.96 -25.54 -20.59
CA VAL A 233 51.53 -25.77 -19.20
C VAL A 233 51.03 -24.48 -18.56
N ASP A 234 51.78 -23.39 -18.68
CA ASP A 234 51.40 -22.09 -18.09
C ASP A 234 50.11 -21.53 -18.72
N THR A 235 49.96 -21.68 -20.04
CA THR A 235 48.76 -21.24 -20.75
C THR A 235 47.52 -22.04 -20.33
N ILE A 236 47.65 -23.37 -20.20
CA ILE A 236 46.54 -24.23 -19.76
C ILE A 236 46.17 -23.92 -18.31
N LYS A 237 47.15 -23.70 -17.42
CA LYS A 237 46.88 -23.29 -16.03
C LYS A 237 46.17 -21.95 -15.95
N LEU A 238 46.59 -20.96 -16.75
CA LEU A 238 45.93 -19.66 -16.82
C LEU A 238 44.48 -19.81 -17.31
N LEU A 239 44.25 -20.65 -18.33
CA LEU A 239 42.90 -20.96 -18.80
C LEU A 239 42.04 -21.60 -17.69
N GLN A 240 42.57 -22.57 -16.96
CA GLN A 240 41.88 -23.20 -15.84
C GLN A 240 41.49 -22.20 -14.75
N GLN A 241 42.41 -21.30 -14.38
CA GLN A 241 42.12 -20.23 -13.41
C GLN A 241 40.98 -19.32 -13.90
N ASN A 242 40.98 -18.94 -15.18
CA ASN A 242 39.93 -18.12 -15.77
C ASN A 242 38.57 -18.84 -15.78
N LEU A 243 38.55 -20.13 -16.13
CA LEU A 243 37.35 -20.96 -16.12
C LEU A 243 36.79 -21.12 -14.70
N GLN A 244 37.65 -21.32 -13.70
CA GLN A 244 37.25 -21.40 -12.29
C GLN A 244 36.63 -20.08 -11.79
N GLN A 245 37.26 -18.94 -12.09
CA GLN A 245 36.69 -17.63 -11.76
C GLN A 245 35.34 -17.40 -12.45
N MET A 246 35.20 -17.81 -13.71
CA MET A 246 33.93 -17.73 -14.42
C MET A 246 32.87 -18.62 -13.77
N LEU A 247 33.23 -19.82 -13.33
CA LEU A 247 32.33 -20.74 -12.63
C LEU A 247 31.82 -20.13 -11.31
N GLU A 248 32.69 -19.50 -10.53
CA GLU A 248 32.31 -18.80 -9.30
C GLU A 248 31.33 -17.65 -9.57
N ARG A 249 31.57 -16.85 -10.62
CA ARG A 249 30.66 -15.78 -11.05
C ARG A 249 29.30 -16.35 -11.48
N LEU A 250 29.27 -17.45 -12.22
CA LEU A 250 28.03 -18.12 -12.64
C LEU A 250 27.25 -18.66 -11.43
N ASN A 251 27.93 -19.27 -10.45
CA ASN A 251 27.31 -19.75 -9.21
C ASN A 251 26.69 -18.60 -8.42
N THR A 252 27.41 -17.50 -8.27
CA THR A 252 26.91 -16.28 -7.62
C THR A 252 25.68 -15.73 -8.36
N GLN A 253 25.75 -15.62 -9.68
CA GLN A 253 24.63 -15.14 -10.50
C GLN A 253 23.41 -16.06 -10.40
N ASN A 254 23.61 -17.38 -10.37
CA ASN A 254 22.53 -18.35 -10.20
C ASN A 254 21.83 -18.17 -8.85
N SER A 255 22.61 -17.99 -7.77
CA SER A 255 22.09 -17.72 -6.43
C SER A 255 21.25 -16.43 -6.40
N LEU A 256 21.77 -15.33 -6.96
CA LEU A 256 21.05 -14.06 -7.05
C LEU A 256 19.76 -14.15 -7.89
N ASN A 257 19.80 -14.89 -9.01
CA ASN A 257 18.62 -15.12 -9.84
C ASN A 257 17.55 -15.94 -9.10
N ARG A 258 17.95 -16.97 -8.33
CA ARG A 258 17.04 -17.77 -7.50
C ARG A 258 16.42 -16.95 -6.37
N ALA A 259 17.20 -16.12 -5.70
CA ALA A 259 16.70 -15.18 -4.70
C ALA A 259 15.67 -14.21 -5.32
N SER A 260 16.01 -13.61 -6.47
CA SER A 260 15.09 -12.73 -7.21
C SER A 260 13.80 -13.45 -7.62
N LEU A 261 13.88 -14.72 -8.04
CA LEU A 261 12.72 -15.54 -8.36
C LEU A 261 11.83 -15.80 -7.13
N TYR A 262 12.43 -16.03 -5.96
CA TYR A 262 11.70 -16.19 -4.71
C TYR A 262 10.92 -14.92 -4.35
N GLU A 263 11.56 -13.75 -4.42
CA GLU A 263 10.91 -12.46 -4.17
C GLU A 263 9.73 -12.22 -5.13
N LEU A 264 9.91 -12.50 -6.43
CA LEU A 264 8.84 -12.39 -7.44
C LEU A 264 7.67 -13.34 -7.14
N LYS A 265 7.95 -14.56 -6.65
CA LYS A 265 6.89 -15.51 -6.26
C LYS A 265 6.11 -15.00 -5.05
N ARG A 266 6.79 -14.42 -4.06
CA ARG A 266 6.15 -13.84 -2.88
C ARG A 266 5.24 -12.68 -3.27
N ASP A 267 5.72 -11.72 -4.06
CA ASP A 267 4.90 -10.59 -4.51
C ASP A 267 3.71 -11.05 -5.38
N ALA A 268 3.89 -12.07 -6.23
CA ALA A 268 2.79 -12.64 -6.99
C ALA A 268 1.70 -13.26 -6.08
N GLN A 269 2.09 -13.91 -4.99
CA GLN A 269 1.16 -14.44 -3.99
C GLN A 269 0.44 -13.31 -3.26
N ASP A 270 1.14 -12.25 -2.88
CA ASP A 270 0.54 -11.09 -2.21
C ASP A 270 -0.46 -10.38 -3.13
N LYS A 271 -0.12 -10.19 -4.41
CA LYS A 271 -1.05 -9.64 -5.42
C LYS A 271 -2.25 -10.54 -5.62
N PHE A 272 -2.09 -11.85 -5.59
CA PHE A 272 -3.22 -12.78 -5.65
C PHE A 272 -4.14 -12.64 -4.45
N ARG A 273 -3.59 -12.58 -3.23
CA ARG A 273 -4.38 -12.37 -2.00
C ARG A 273 -5.12 -11.04 -2.02
N ALA A 274 -4.44 -9.96 -2.39
CA ALA A 274 -5.05 -8.64 -2.52
C ALA A 274 -6.21 -8.66 -3.53
N LEU A 275 -6.01 -9.25 -4.71
CA LEU A 275 -7.05 -9.36 -5.74
C LEU A 275 -8.29 -10.12 -5.23
N VAL A 276 -8.08 -11.23 -4.50
CA VAL A 276 -9.19 -12.01 -3.94
C VAL A 276 -10.00 -11.20 -2.92
N LEU A 277 -9.32 -10.47 -2.03
CA LEU A 277 -9.98 -9.60 -1.05
C LEU A 277 -10.75 -8.48 -1.74
N ASP A 278 -10.17 -7.87 -2.77
CA ASP A 278 -10.79 -6.76 -3.49
C ASP A 278 -12.00 -7.22 -4.29
N LEU A 279 -11.92 -8.38 -4.94
CA LEU A 279 -13.06 -8.99 -5.63
C LEU A 279 -14.17 -9.37 -4.65
N ALA A 280 -13.84 -9.86 -3.47
CA ALA A 280 -14.82 -10.12 -2.43
C ALA A 280 -15.50 -8.82 -2.01
N ALA A 281 -14.73 -7.77 -1.70
CA ALA A 281 -15.25 -6.46 -1.32
C ALA A 281 -16.11 -5.82 -2.43
N TYR A 282 -15.70 -5.93 -3.69
CA TYR A 282 -16.43 -5.39 -4.84
C TYR A 282 -17.78 -6.10 -5.06
N ASN A 283 -17.87 -7.39 -4.74
CA ASN A 283 -19.10 -8.16 -4.88
C ASN A 283 -20.10 -7.95 -3.72
N ILE A 284 -19.68 -7.31 -2.64
CA ILE A 284 -20.56 -6.97 -1.51
C ILE A 284 -21.48 -5.82 -1.94
N LYS A 285 -22.79 -6.08 -1.91
CA LYS A 285 -23.84 -5.10 -2.23
C LYS A 285 -24.66 -4.79 -0.98
N THR A 286 -25.36 -3.66 -0.96
CA THR A 286 -26.29 -3.29 0.13
C THR A 286 -27.43 -4.29 0.34
N THR A 287 -27.72 -5.11 -0.68
CA THR A 287 -28.69 -6.21 -0.62
C THR A 287 -28.09 -7.54 -0.16
N SER A 288 -26.80 -7.57 0.18
CA SER A 288 -26.15 -8.80 0.65
C SER A 288 -26.68 -9.21 2.02
N PRO A 289 -26.89 -10.52 2.26
CA PRO A 289 -27.60 -11.03 3.44
C PRO A 289 -26.94 -10.65 4.77
N ASP A 290 -25.61 -10.50 4.80
CA ASP A 290 -24.83 -10.18 6.00
C ASP A 290 -24.74 -8.67 6.30
N ILE A 291 -25.35 -7.81 5.46
CA ILE A 291 -25.38 -6.35 5.61
C ILE A 291 -26.80 -5.84 5.95
N ASN A 292 -27.79 -6.74 5.99
CA ASN A 292 -29.15 -6.36 6.34
C ASN A 292 -29.25 -5.82 7.77
N LEU A 293 -30.27 -4.99 7.94
CA LEU A 293 -30.69 -4.34 9.18
C LEU A 293 -30.59 -5.28 10.39
N TYR A 294 -30.09 -4.76 11.51
CA TYR A 294 -29.97 -5.50 12.78
C TYR A 294 -31.28 -6.26 13.08
N LYS A 295 -31.16 -7.56 13.41
CA LYS A 295 -32.29 -8.52 13.48
C LYS A 295 -33.47 -8.09 14.35
N ASP A 296 -33.25 -7.19 15.30
CA ASP A 296 -34.28 -6.75 16.25
C ASP A 296 -35.09 -5.53 15.75
N ILE A 297 -34.82 -5.01 14.56
CA ILE A 297 -35.64 -3.93 13.98
C ILE A 297 -36.84 -4.53 13.26
N LYS A 298 -37.96 -4.62 14.00
CA LYS A 298 -39.26 -4.99 13.44
C LYS A 298 -39.80 -3.82 12.62
N ILE A 299 -40.00 -4.05 11.33
CA ILE A 299 -40.80 -3.16 10.49
C ILE A 299 -42.24 -3.30 10.99
N VAL A 300 -42.74 -2.27 11.67
CA VAL A 300 -44.16 -2.20 12.03
C VAL A 300 -44.88 -1.67 10.80
N ASP A 301 -45.50 -2.56 10.05
CA ASP A 301 -46.39 -2.18 8.96
C ASP A 301 -47.60 -1.45 9.55
N ASN A 302 -47.80 -0.18 9.17
CA ASN A 302 -49.01 0.56 9.53
C ASN A 302 -50.17 0.09 8.64
N THR A 303 -50.88 -0.96 9.06
CA THR A 303 -52.24 -1.27 8.61
C THR A 303 -53.27 -0.52 9.42
#